data_AF-A0AAN9B7T7-F1
#
_entry.id   AF-A0AAN9B7T7-F1
#
_cell.length_a   1.000
_cell.length_b   1.000
_cell.length_c   1.000
_cell.angle_alpha   90.00
_cell.angle_beta   90.00
_cell.angle_gamma   90.00
#
_symmetry.space_group_name_H-M   'P 1'
#
loop_
_entity.id
_entity.type
_entity.pdbx_description
1 polymer ?
#
loop_
_entity_poly.entity_id
_entity_poly.type
_entity_poly.pdbx_seq_one_letter_code
_entity_poly.pdbx_strand_id
1 'polypeptide(L)'
;MCKGVCKVTDVELDQYWVATRFLRHVVKYRDIIVHYPEITLRCLKKEDVDQKLWNHIVHHKLLSLLPLKDWFSCYFADVLPDISFQRIWDKVIGGSSYVMVYVAVAILIFFRRPLLSMKSSEDMVNYLSNIQDDCGDRIVNEALDLWAKNGSCLLVSKSDSPVVDKGKG
;
A
#
# COMPACT_ATOMS: atom_id res chain seq x y z
N MET A 1 6.46 13.75 -0.62
CA MET A 1 6.67 13.44 -2.06
C MET A 1 7.92 14.09 -2.65
N CYS A 2 8.04 15.43 -2.74
CA CYS A 2 9.23 16.07 -3.35
C CYS A 2 10.56 15.71 -2.66
N LYS A 3 10.58 15.56 -1.33
CA LYS A 3 11.77 15.12 -0.58
C LYS A 3 12.25 13.71 -0.95
N GLY A 4 11.33 12.81 -1.31
CA GLY A 4 11.67 11.44 -1.70
C GLY A 4 12.20 11.38 -3.14
N VAL A 5 11.61 12.12 -4.07
CA VAL A 5 12.04 12.15 -5.49
C VAL A 5 13.47 12.64 -5.65
N CYS A 6 13.88 13.68 -4.89
CA CYS A 6 15.26 14.19 -4.92
C CYS A 6 16.30 13.19 -4.40
N LYS A 7 15.88 12.10 -3.75
CA LYS A 7 16.77 11.04 -3.23
C LYS A 7 16.83 9.80 -4.11
N VAL A 8 16.01 9.74 -5.18
CA VAL A 8 15.96 8.59 -6.10
C VAL A 8 17.06 8.67 -7.17
N THR A 9 17.45 9.89 -7.56
CA THR A 9 18.44 10.12 -8.61
C THR A 9 19.08 11.49 -8.41
N ASP A 10 20.38 11.60 -8.68
CA ASP A 10 21.13 12.85 -8.62
C ASP A 10 21.03 13.68 -9.92
N VAL A 11 20.35 13.15 -10.94
CA VAL A 11 20.18 13.82 -12.24
C VAL A 11 18.91 14.66 -12.23
N GLU A 12 19.04 15.98 -12.33
CA GLU A 12 17.92 16.93 -12.27
C GLU A 12 16.81 16.65 -13.31
N LEU A 13 17.20 16.22 -14.51
CA LEU A 13 16.25 15.82 -15.57
C LEU A 13 15.44 14.58 -15.16
N ASP A 14 16.08 13.58 -14.54
CA ASP A 14 15.41 12.37 -14.08
C ASP A 14 14.52 12.67 -12.89
N GLN A 15 14.95 13.54 -11.96
CA GLN A 15 14.10 14.02 -10.86
C GLN A 15 12.84 14.68 -11.40
N TYR A 16 12.94 15.53 -12.43
CA TYR A 16 11.80 16.15 -13.08
C TYR A 16 10.84 15.11 -13.69
N TRP A 17 11.37 14.12 -14.43
CA TRP A 17 10.55 13.09 -15.05
C TRP A 17 9.88 12.17 -14.03
N VAL A 18 10.60 11.75 -12.99
CA VAL A 18 10.06 10.95 -11.88
C VAL A 18 8.97 11.74 -11.16
N ALA A 19 9.21 13.00 -10.80
CA ALA A 19 8.20 13.87 -10.18
C ALA A 19 6.96 14.02 -11.07
N THR A 20 7.14 14.26 -12.37
CA THR A 20 6.04 14.41 -13.34
C THR A 20 5.24 13.12 -13.48
N ARG A 21 5.89 11.95 -13.51
CA ARG A 21 5.23 10.65 -13.58
C ARG A 21 4.47 10.35 -12.29
N PHE A 22 5.05 10.66 -11.13
CA PHE A 22 4.37 10.56 -9.85
C PHE A 22 3.15 11.46 -9.78
N LEU A 23 3.28 12.73 -10.18
CA LEU A 23 2.15 13.67 -10.17
C LEU A 23 1.01 13.19 -11.09
N ARG A 24 1.34 12.72 -12.29
CA ARG A 24 0.36 12.11 -13.20
C ARG A 24 -0.31 10.89 -12.56
N HIS A 25 0.46 10.06 -11.87
CA HIS A 25 -0.07 8.89 -11.17
C HIS A 25 -1.01 9.30 -10.02
N VAL A 26 -0.61 10.28 -9.21
CA VAL A 26 -1.42 10.83 -8.11
C VAL A 26 -2.76 11.34 -8.63
N VAL A 27 -2.74 12.13 -9.71
CA VAL A 27 -3.96 12.64 -10.34
C VAL A 27 -4.83 11.49 -10.86
N LYS A 28 -4.24 10.50 -11.53
CA LYS A 28 -4.96 9.35 -12.11
C LYS A 28 -5.64 8.48 -11.06
N TYR A 29 -5.00 8.26 -9.90
CA TYR A 29 -5.50 7.35 -8.87
C TYR A 29 -6.11 8.07 -7.66
N ARG A 30 -6.26 9.39 -7.70
CA ARG A 30 -6.81 10.23 -6.61
C ARG A 30 -8.11 9.66 -6.04
N ASP A 31 -9.06 9.36 -6.91
CA ASP A 31 -10.40 8.89 -6.50
C ASP A 31 -10.41 7.42 -6.08
N ILE A 32 -9.34 6.68 -6.37
CA ILE A 32 -9.20 5.26 -5.99
C ILE A 32 -8.48 5.15 -4.64
N ILE A 33 -7.47 5.98 -4.39
CA ILE A 33 -6.65 5.98 -3.17
C ILE A 33 -7.51 6.18 -1.91
N VAL A 34 -8.61 6.93 -1.99
CA VAL A 34 -9.53 7.13 -0.86
C VAL A 34 -10.13 5.81 -0.34
N HIS A 35 -10.18 4.78 -1.18
CA HIS A 35 -10.68 3.45 -0.82
C HIS A 35 -9.58 2.50 -0.31
N TYR A 36 -8.30 2.88 -0.38
CA TYR A 36 -7.19 2.01 0.02
C TYR A 36 -7.22 1.57 1.48
N PRO A 37 -7.65 2.39 2.46
CA PRO A 37 -7.82 1.91 3.84
C PRO A 37 -8.79 0.72 3.93
N GLU A 38 -9.94 0.79 3.24
CA GLU A 38 -10.92 -0.30 3.24
C GLU A 38 -10.39 -1.54 2.53
N ILE A 39 -9.74 -1.35 1.38
CA ILE A 39 -9.15 -2.45 0.60
C ILE A 39 -8.03 -3.11 1.42
N THR A 40 -7.24 -2.34 2.18
CA THR A 40 -6.21 -2.86 3.09
C THR A 40 -6.82 -3.82 4.11
N LEU A 41 -7.93 -3.43 4.75
CA LEU A 41 -8.62 -4.31 5.71
C LEU A 41 -9.11 -5.60 5.06
N ARG A 42 -9.63 -5.51 3.83
CA ARG A 42 -10.12 -6.66 3.07
C ARG A 42 -8.99 -7.62 2.67
N CYS A 43 -7.86 -7.07 2.21
CA CYS A 43 -6.68 -7.87 1.87
C CYS A 43 -6.08 -8.51 3.13
N LEU A 44 -5.99 -7.78 4.23
CA LEU A 44 -5.53 -8.32 5.51
C LEU A 44 -6.39 -9.51 5.95
N LYS A 45 -7.71 -9.42 5.81
CA LYS A 45 -8.62 -10.54 6.14
C LYS A 45 -8.29 -11.83 5.40
N LYS A 46 -7.83 -11.71 4.15
CA LYS A 46 -7.48 -12.86 3.31
C LYS A 46 -6.13 -13.46 3.68
N GLU A 47 -5.15 -12.62 4.03
CA GLU A 47 -3.80 -13.08 4.37
C GLU A 47 -3.68 -13.56 5.84
N ASP A 48 -4.50 -13.03 6.74
CA ASP A 48 -4.54 -13.46 8.13
C ASP A 48 -5.37 -14.73 8.32
N VAL A 49 -4.75 -15.90 8.11
CA VAL A 49 -5.42 -17.23 8.09
C VAL A 49 -6.25 -17.52 9.34
N ASP A 50 -5.76 -17.21 10.54
CA ASP A 50 -6.50 -17.44 11.80
C ASP A 50 -7.40 -16.26 12.21
N GLN A 51 -7.39 -15.17 11.42
CA GLN A 51 -8.13 -13.92 11.59
C GLN A 51 -7.91 -13.21 12.94
N LYS A 52 -6.94 -13.60 13.76
CA LYS A 52 -6.70 -12.97 15.07
C LYS A 52 -6.29 -11.52 14.93
N LEU A 53 -5.34 -11.23 14.03
CA LEU A 53 -4.84 -9.87 13.81
C LEU A 53 -5.95 -9.01 13.19
N TRP A 54 -6.68 -9.54 12.21
CA TRP A 54 -7.79 -8.84 11.59
C TRP A 54 -8.86 -8.47 12.61
N ASN A 55 -9.32 -9.43 13.41
CA ASN A 55 -10.33 -9.19 14.46
C ASN A 55 -9.84 -8.16 15.48
N HIS A 56 -8.56 -8.24 15.87
CA HIS A 56 -7.97 -7.32 16.82
C HIS A 56 -7.92 -5.88 16.28
N ILE A 57 -7.50 -5.70 15.03
CA ILE A 57 -7.47 -4.41 14.34
C ILE A 57 -8.87 -3.80 14.21
N VAL A 58 -9.88 -4.62 13.88
CA VAL A 58 -11.28 -4.19 13.79
C VAL A 58 -11.83 -3.80 15.16
N HIS A 59 -11.56 -4.63 16.18
CA HIS A 59 -12.00 -4.38 17.56
C HIS A 59 -11.48 -3.04 18.09
N HIS A 60 -10.20 -2.75 17.85
CA HIS A 60 -9.56 -1.49 18.25
C HIS A 60 -9.78 -0.33 17.27
N LYS A 61 -10.52 -0.55 16.17
CA LYS A 61 -10.74 0.43 15.09
C LYS A 61 -9.43 1.05 14.58
N LEU A 62 -8.34 0.28 14.60
CA LEU A 62 -6.97 0.80 14.42
C LEU A 62 -6.80 1.52 13.07
N LEU A 63 -7.37 1.00 11.97
CA LEU A 63 -7.24 1.64 10.66
C LEU A 63 -7.88 3.03 10.57
N SER A 64 -8.86 3.34 11.43
CA SER A 64 -9.47 4.67 11.49
C SER A 64 -8.62 5.68 12.29
N LEU A 65 -7.73 5.17 13.14
CA LEU A 65 -6.84 5.96 14.01
C LEU A 65 -5.45 6.13 13.39
N LEU A 66 -5.02 5.18 12.56
CA LEU A 66 -3.79 5.30 11.82
C LEU A 66 -3.90 6.41 10.76
N PRO A 67 -2.81 7.17 10.53
CA PRO A 67 -2.74 8.17 9.46
C PRO A 67 -2.59 7.51 8.08
N LEU A 68 -3.43 6.53 7.75
CA LEU A 68 -3.38 5.78 6.49
C LEU A 68 -3.55 6.71 5.27
N LYS A 69 -4.35 7.78 5.43
CA LYS A 69 -4.47 8.80 4.39
C LYS A 69 -3.13 9.47 4.11
N ASP A 70 -2.33 9.72 5.13
CA ASP A 70 -1.00 10.31 5.00
C ASP A 70 -0.02 9.30 4.42
N TRP A 71 -0.10 8.04 4.85
CA TRP A 71 0.69 6.94 4.27
C TRP A 71 0.46 6.82 2.77
N PHE A 72 -0.80 6.79 2.31
CA PHE A 72 -1.10 6.66 0.89
C PHE A 72 -0.86 7.95 0.09
N SER A 73 -1.04 9.13 0.68
CA SER A 73 -0.83 10.41 -0.03
C SER A 73 0.65 10.77 -0.16
N CYS A 74 1.48 10.43 0.83
CA CYS A 74 2.94 10.54 0.76
C CYS A 74 3.60 9.33 0.12
N TYR A 75 2.82 8.33 -0.30
CA TYR A 75 3.31 7.06 -0.82
C TYR A 75 4.37 6.44 0.10
N PHE A 76 4.10 6.36 1.41
CA PHE A 76 4.98 5.83 2.47
C PHE A 76 6.41 6.40 2.53
N ALA A 77 6.69 7.51 1.83
CA ALA A 77 8.03 8.13 1.83
C ALA A 77 8.50 8.59 3.22
N ASP A 78 7.56 8.85 4.13
CA ASP A 78 7.85 9.26 5.50
C ASP A 78 7.56 8.12 6.52
N VAL A 79 7.33 6.89 6.02
CA VAL A 79 6.95 5.71 6.83
C VAL A 79 7.98 4.59 6.75
N LEU A 80 8.60 4.41 5.57
CA LEU A 80 9.63 3.41 5.33
C LEU A 80 10.92 4.08 4.83
N PRO A 81 12.09 3.48 5.09
CA PRO A 81 13.37 4.00 4.61
C PRO A 81 13.43 4.20 3.10
N ASP A 82 14.10 5.28 2.68
CA ASP A 82 14.16 5.73 1.29
C ASP A 82 14.67 4.64 0.33
N ILE A 83 15.75 3.94 0.71
CA ILE A 83 16.44 2.97 -0.16
C ILE A 83 15.53 1.77 -0.46
N SER A 84 14.82 1.27 0.55
CA SER A 84 13.94 0.11 0.40
C SER A 84 12.70 0.46 -0.42
N PHE A 85 12.15 1.68 -0.23
CA PHE A 85 10.86 2.04 -0.81
C PHE A 85 10.91 2.39 -2.30
N GLN A 86 12.08 2.68 -2.86
CA GLN A 86 12.28 2.87 -4.31
C GLN A 86 11.73 1.71 -5.15
N ARG A 87 11.87 0.47 -4.67
CA ARG A 87 11.37 -0.74 -5.36
C ARG A 87 9.83 -0.80 -5.43
N ILE A 88 9.15 -0.21 -4.45
CA ILE A 88 7.70 -0.03 -4.50
C ILE A 88 7.34 1.04 -5.53
N TRP A 89 8.10 2.14 -5.55
CA TRP A 89 7.91 3.23 -6.51
C TRP A 89 8.08 2.78 -7.95
N ASP A 90 8.97 1.84 -8.26
CA ASP A 90 9.07 1.22 -9.58
C ASP A 90 7.74 0.60 -10.04
N LYS A 91 7.04 -0.09 -9.13
CA LYS A 91 5.72 -0.68 -9.42
C LYS A 91 4.63 0.38 -9.60
N VAL A 92 4.67 1.44 -8.79
CA VAL A 92 3.75 2.57 -8.89
C VAL A 92 3.93 3.29 -10.23
N ILE A 93 5.16 3.64 -10.60
CA ILE A 93 5.49 4.28 -11.89
C ILE A 93 5.11 3.36 -13.05
N GLY A 94 5.32 2.05 -12.91
CA GLY A 94 4.86 1.02 -13.85
C GLY A 94 3.34 0.90 -13.99
N GLY A 95 2.55 1.66 -13.23
CA GLY A 95 1.10 1.77 -13.34
C GLY A 95 0.32 0.94 -12.32
N SER A 96 1.00 0.25 -11.39
CA SER A 96 0.34 -0.53 -10.34
C SER A 96 0.23 0.27 -9.05
N SER A 97 -0.88 0.98 -8.87
CA SER A 97 -1.15 1.75 -7.66
C SER A 97 -1.53 0.88 -6.47
N TYR A 98 -2.09 -0.32 -6.73
CA TYR A 98 -2.53 -1.27 -5.70
C TYR A 98 -1.39 -1.92 -4.89
N VAL A 99 -0.14 -1.86 -5.38
CA VAL A 99 1.03 -2.30 -4.59
C VAL A 99 1.08 -1.61 -3.22
N MET A 100 0.60 -0.36 -3.16
CA MET A 100 0.53 0.44 -1.94
C MET A 100 -0.35 -0.19 -0.86
N VAL A 101 -1.45 -0.83 -1.26
CA VAL A 101 -2.32 -1.57 -0.33
C VAL A 101 -1.54 -2.71 0.32
N TYR A 102 -0.75 -3.44 -0.47
CA TYR A 102 0.05 -4.55 0.03
C TYR A 102 1.20 -4.11 0.91
N VAL A 103 1.72 -2.89 0.76
CA VAL A 103 2.65 -2.28 1.73
C VAL A 103 1.96 -2.13 3.08
N ALA A 104 0.75 -1.56 3.13
CA ALA A 104 0.02 -1.41 4.39
C ALA A 104 -0.26 -2.77 5.04
N VAL A 105 -0.67 -3.78 4.25
CA VAL A 105 -0.90 -5.15 4.74
C VAL A 105 0.40 -5.77 5.27
N ALA A 106 1.51 -5.62 4.55
CA ALA A 106 2.81 -6.15 4.95
C ALA A 106 3.29 -5.55 6.28
N ILE A 107 3.11 -4.25 6.50
CA ILE A 107 3.42 -3.60 7.80
C ILE A 107 2.63 -4.27 8.93
N LEU A 108 1.32 -4.46 8.75
CA LEU A 108 0.45 -5.04 9.79
C LEU A 108 0.82 -6.51 10.07
N ILE A 109 1.12 -7.29 9.03
CA ILE A 109 1.54 -8.70 9.17
C ILE A 109 2.92 -8.80 9.81
N PHE A 110 3.87 -7.97 9.39
CA PHE A 110 5.23 -7.95 9.94
C PHE A 110 5.21 -7.69 11.45
N PHE A 111 4.36 -6.76 11.90
CA PHE A 111 4.19 -6.43 13.32
C PHE A 111 3.08 -7.20 14.03
N ARG A 112 2.61 -8.32 13.45
CA ARG A 112 1.51 -9.13 14.00
C ARG A 112 1.68 -9.44 15.49
N ARG A 113 2.85 -9.96 15.89
CA ARG A 113 3.09 -10.43 17.27
C ARG A 113 3.05 -9.27 18.28
N PRO A 114 3.80 -8.16 18.08
CA PRO A 114 3.66 -6.96 18.90
C PRO A 114 2.22 -6.44 18.96
N LEU A 115 1.55 -6.30 17.82
CA LEU A 115 0.20 -5.75 17.75
C LEU A 115 -0.79 -6.58 18.56
N LEU A 116 -0.78 -7.91 18.41
CA LEU A 116 -1.67 -8.82 19.17
C LEU A 116 -1.41 -8.83 20.69
N SER A 117 -0.24 -8.37 21.14
CA SER A 117 0.08 -8.29 22.57
C SER A 117 -0.41 -6.98 23.22
N MET A 118 -0.64 -5.94 22.41
CA MET A 118 -1.10 -4.64 22.86
C MET A 118 -2.60 -4.66 23.13
N LYS A 119 -3.06 -3.87 24.10
CA LYS A 119 -4.49 -3.80 24.49
C LYS A 119 -5.10 -2.43 24.25
N SER A 120 -4.27 -1.43 23.93
CA SER A 120 -4.71 -0.08 23.61
C SER A 120 -4.47 0.20 22.13
N SER A 121 -5.45 0.82 21.48
CA SER A 121 -5.26 1.35 20.13
C SER A 121 -4.19 2.44 20.08
N GLU A 122 -4.03 3.21 21.16
CA GLU A 122 -3.01 4.26 21.26
C GLU A 122 -1.59 3.66 21.21
N ASP A 123 -1.34 2.59 21.97
CA ASP A 123 -0.06 1.88 21.96
C ASP A 123 0.27 1.35 20.56
N MET A 124 -0.72 0.79 19.86
CA MET A 124 -0.57 0.27 18.50
C MET A 124 -0.25 1.38 17.50
N VAL A 125 -0.93 2.53 17.60
CA VAL A 125 -0.66 3.69 16.73
C VAL A 125 0.76 4.20 16.99
N ASN A 126 1.12 4.43 18.26
CA ASN A 126 2.45 4.92 18.63
C ASN A 126 3.56 3.96 18.16
N TYR A 127 3.33 2.65 18.24
CA TYR A 127 4.27 1.65 17.76
C TYR A 127 4.43 1.70 16.23
N LEU A 128 3.33 1.76 15.49
CA LEU A 128 3.35 1.83 14.02
C LEU A 128 3.81 3.19 13.47
N SER A 129 3.80 4.24 14.29
CA SER A 129 4.39 5.54 13.95
C SER A 129 5.92 5.56 14.06
N ASN A 130 6.53 4.57 14.71
CA ASN A 130 7.97 4.50 14.96
C ASN A 130 8.57 3.20 14.40
N ILE A 131 8.33 2.93 13.12
CA ILE A 131 8.92 1.78 12.42
C ILE A 131 10.43 2.02 12.28
N GLN A 132 11.23 1.08 12.75
CA GLN A 132 12.69 1.17 12.67
C GLN A 132 13.18 0.95 11.23
N ASP A 133 14.27 1.65 10.86
CA ASP A 133 14.77 1.64 9.49
C ASP A 133 15.27 0.25 9.04
N ASP A 134 15.75 -0.58 9.97
CA ASP A 134 16.23 -1.93 9.68
C ASP A 134 15.10 -2.90 9.25
N CYS A 135 13.84 -2.53 9.49
CA CYS A 135 12.67 -3.30 9.08
C CYS A 135 12.27 -3.06 7.61
N GLY A 136 12.75 -1.96 7.00
CA GLY A 136 12.28 -1.48 5.69
C GLY A 136 12.35 -2.52 4.58
N ASP A 137 13.50 -3.14 4.38
CA ASP A 137 13.69 -4.12 3.30
C ASP A 137 12.83 -5.36 3.47
N ARG A 138 12.64 -5.82 4.71
CA ARG A 138 11.81 -7.00 5.00
C ARG A 138 10.34 -6.72 4.72
N ILE A 139 9.86 -5.55 5.12
CA ILE A 139 8.48 -5.10 4.85
C ILE A 139 8.25 -4.94 3.34
N VAL A 140 9.21 -4.35 2.62
CA VAL A 140 9.10 -4.15 1.17
C VAL A 140 9.09 -5.49 0.42
N ASN A 141 9.95 -6.44 0.79
CA ASN A 141 9.95 -7.77 0.18
C ASN A 141 8.62 -8.48 0.40
N GLU A 142 8.12 -8.48 1.63
CA GLU A 142 6.81 -9.06 1.97
C GLU A 142 5.68 -8.39 1.16
N ALA A 143 5.69 -7.07 1.03
CA ALA A 143 4.71 -6.33 0.24
C ALA A 143 4.73 -6.71 -1.24
N LEU A 144 5.93 -6.88 -1.82
CA LEU A 144 6.11 -7.28 -3.21
C LEU A 144 5.67 -8.73 -3.45
N ASP A 145 5.93 -9.63 -2.50
CA ASP A 145 5.50 -11.03 -2.56
C ASP A 145 3.97 -11.13 -2.47
N LEU A 146 3.35 -10.41 -1.52
CA LEU A 146 1.90 -10.30 -1.40
C LEU A 146 1.27 -9.72 -2.67
N TRP A 147 1.88 -8.69 -3.25
CA TRP A 147 1.44 -8.10 -4.51
C TRP A 147 1.62 -9.05 -5.69
N ALA A 148 2.71 -9.81 -5.77
CA ALA A 148 2.92 -10.78 -6.84
C ALA A 148 1.91 -11.94 -6.76
N LYS A 149 1.60 -12.40 -5.55
CA LYS A 149 0.61 -13.45 -5.26
C LYS A 149 -0.82 -13.03 -5.62
N ASN A 150 -1.20 -11.78 -5.33
CA ASN A 150 -2.60 -11.34 -5.38
C ASN A 150 -2.92 -10.26 -6.43
N GLY A 151 -1.91 -9.50 -6.86
CA GLY A 151 -2.04 -8.30 -7.69
C GLY A 151 -2.54 -8.57 -9.11
N SER A 152 -2.24 -9.75 -9.67
CA SER A 152 -2.77 -10.21 -10.96
C SER A 152 -4.30 -10.29 -10.96
N CYS A 153 -4.91 -10.58 -9.80
CA CYS A 153 -6.34 -10.83 -9.66
C CYS A 153 -7.16 -9.53 -9.54
N LEU A 154 -6.56 -8.45 -9.02
CA LEU A 154 -7.23 -7.15 -8.89
C LEU A 154 -7.36 -6.39 -10.22
N LEU A 155 -6.54 -6.73 -11.22
CA LEU A 155 -6.55 -6.11 -12.56
C LEU A 155 -7.68 -6.64 -13.46
N VAL A 156 -8.31 -7.78 -13.12
CA VAL A 156 -9.28 -8.49 -13.98
C VAL A 156 -10.74 -8.01 -13.79
N SER A 157 -11.01 -7.05 -12.91
CA SER A 157 -12.39 -6.59 -12.66
C SER A 157 -12.98 -5.60 -13.67
N LYS A 158 -12.39 -5.43 -14.87
CA LYS A 158 -13.01 -4.69 -15.97
C LYS A 158 -12.80 -5.37 -17.33
N SER A 159 -13.59 -6.41 -17.59
CA SER A 159 -14.01 -6.77 -18.95
C SER A 159 -15.23 -7.70 -18.92
N ASP A 160 -16.37 -7.21 -18.44
CA ASP A 160 -17.64 -7.73 -18.94
C ASP A 160 -17.91 -7.00 -20.27
N SER A 161 -17.43 -7.61 -21.36
CA SER A 161 -17.84 -7.21 -22.71
C SER A 161 -19.30 -7.67 -22.94
N PRO A 162 -20.19 -6.80 -23.43
CA PRO A 162 -21.54 -7.21 -23.80
C PRO A 162 -21.48 -8.11 -25.04
N VAL A 163 -22.09 -9.28 -24.96
CA VAL A 163 -22.39 -10.12 -26.13
C VAL A 163 -23.34 -9.33 -27.01
N VAL A 164 -22.82 -8.85 -28.14
CA VAL A 164 -23.64 -8.34 -29.25
C VAL A 164 -24.26 -9.57 -29.93
N ASP A 165 -25.50 -9.86 -29.56
CA ASP A 165 -26.36 -10.75 -30.33
C ASP A 165 -26.77 -10.01 -31.62
N LYS A 166 -26.20 -10.44 -32.74
CA LYS A 166 -26.61 -10.01 -34.08
C LYS A 166 -27.21 -11.21 -34.79
N GLY A 167 -28.51 -11.13 -35.03
CA GLY A 167 -29.12 -11.69 -36.23
C GLY A 167 -30.25 -12.68 -36.00
N LYS A 168 -31.48 -12.15 -35.92
CA LYS A 168 -32.64 -12.82 -36.51
C LYS A 168 -32.55 -12.67 -38.03
N GLY A 169 -32.79 -13.76 -38.74
CA GLY A 169 -32.97 -13.86 -40.18
C GLY A 169 -33.34 -15.28 -40.54
#